data_AF-A0A957DBL8-F1
#
_entry.id   AF-A0A957DBL8-F1
#
_cell.length_a   1.000
_cell.length_b   1.000
_cell.length_c   1.000
_cell.angle_alpha   90.00
_cell.angle_beta   90.00
_cell.angle_gamma   90.00
#
_symmetry.space_group_name_H-M   'P 1'
#
loop_
_entity.id
_entity.type
_entity.pdbx_description
1 polymer ?
#
loop_
_entity_poly.entity_id
_entity_poly.type
_entity_poly.pdbx_seq_one_letter_code
_entity_poly.pdbx_strand_id
1 'polypeptide(L)' 'MEHELYWDATYAIARALMQQHPNLSPEDVGLEELTDLVIKLPGFADDEALVNEQILLDIIKVWYEEETE' A
#
# COMPACT_ATOMS: atom_id res chain seq x y z
N MET A 1 -7.69 -0.31 17.43
CA MET A 1 -8.65 -0.18 16.33
C MET A 1 -7.81 -0.10 15.09
N GLU A 2 -7.91 -1.08 14.20
CA GLU A 2 -7.36 -0.94 12.86
C GLU A 2 -8.15 0.19 12.19
N HIS A 3 -7.45 1.16 11.60
CA HIS A 3 -8.11 2.26 10.89
C HIS A 3 -8.54 1.73 9.52
N GLU A 4 -9.71 2.17 9.05
CA GLU A 4 -10.17 1.87 7.69
C GLU A 4 -9.17 2.44 6.68
N LEU A 5 -8.69 1.59 5.78
CA LEU A 5 -7.76 1.93 4.72
C LEU A 5 -8.53 2.05 3.41
N TYR A 6 -8.47 3.24 2.83
CA TYR A 6 -9.03 3.59 1.53
C TYR A 6 -7.91 3.83 0.54
N TRP A 7 -8.18 3.67 -0.76
CA TRP A 7 -7.16 3.82 -1.80
C TRP A 7 -6.50 5.20 -1.83
N ASP A 8 -7.20 6.25 -1.40
CA ASP A 8 -6.68 7.61 -1.29
C ASP A 8 -5.80 7.85 -0.05
N ALA A 9 -5.78 6.91 0.90
CA ALA A 9 -4.97 6.95 2.12
C ALA A 9 -3.56 6.35 1.90
N THR A 10 -2.85 6.82 0.88
CA THR A 10 -1.55 6.28 0.41
C THR A 10 -0.51 6.13 1.52
N TYR A 11 -0.40 7.13 2.41
CA TYR A 11 0.48 7.07 3.58
C TYR A 11 0.12 5.97 4.57
N ALA A 12 -1.17 5.83 4.90
CA ALA A 12 -1.62 4.82 5.85
C ALA A 12 -1.41 3.41 5.29
N ILE A 13 -1.65 3.24 3.99
CA ILE A 13 -1.38 1.99 3.27
C ILE A 13 0.12 1.66 3.29
N ALA A 14 0.99 2.59 2.89
CA ALA A 14 2.44 2.39 2.90
C ALA A 14 2.95 1.95 4.28
N ARG A 15 2.49 2.62 5.34
CA ARG A 15 2.83 2.27 6.73
C ARG A 15 2.33 0.90 7.14
N ALA A 16 1.14 0.51 6.71
CA ALA A 16 0.60 -0.82 6.98
C ALA A 16 1.40 -1.91 6.22
N LEU A 17 1.80 -1.66 4.97
CA LEU A 17 2.65 -2.56 4.19
C LEU A 17 4.00 -2.76 4.87
N MET A 18 4.68 -1.70 5.29
CA MET A 18 5.96 -1.79 6.04
C MET A 18 5.83 -2.59 7.34
N GLN A 19 4.70 -2.44 8.05
CA GLN A 19 4.45 -3.15 9.32
C GLN A 19 4.16 -4.64 9.11
N GLN A 20 3.35 -4.99 8.10
CA GLN A 20 2.96 -6.38 7.83
C GLN A 20 4.02 -7.14 7.04
N HIS A 21 4.82 -6.44 6.22
CA HIS A 21 5.81 -6.99 5.31
C HIS A 21 7.18 -6.30 5.46
N PRO A 22 7.83 -6.36 6.64
CA PRO A 22 9.08 -5.63 6.91
C PRO A 22 10.30 -6.11 6.11
N ASN A 23 10.17 -7.18 5.33
CA ASN A 23 11.23 -7.73 4.48
C ASN A 23 11.00 -7.46 2.98
N LEU A 24 9.91 -6.79 2.62
CA LEU A 24 9.66 -6.37 1.24
C LEU A 24 10.15 -4.95 1.03
N SER A 25 10.86 -4.73 -0.07
CA SER A 25 11.23 -3.40 -0.56
C SER A 25 10.23 -2.96 -1.62
N PRO A 26 9.77 -1.70 -1.63
CA PRO A 26 8.91 -1.16 -2.69
C PRO A 26 9.57 -1.20 -4.07
N GLU A 27 10.90 -1.35 -4.16
CA GLU A 27 11.62 -1.50 -5.43
C GLU A 27 11.48 -2.91 -6.05
N ASP A 28 11.16 -3.90 -5.23
CA ASP A 28 11.00 -5.30 -5.62
C ASP A 28 9.52 -5.68 -5.88
N VAL A 29 8.57 -4.79 -5.54
CA VAL A 29 7.14 -5.05 -5.63
C VAL A 29 6.55 -4.51 -6.95
N GLY A 30 5.99 -5.40 -7.77
CA GLY A 30 5.25 -5.02 -8.98
C GLY A 30 3.85 -4.46 -8.68
N LEU A 31 3.24 -3.74 -9.62
CA LEU A 31 1.90 -3.13 -9.41
C LEU A 31 0.78 -4.15 -9.14
N GLU A 32 0.83 -5.31 -9.82
CA GLU A 32 -0.12 -6.41 -9.59
C GLU A 32 0.04 -7.00 -8.18
N GLU A 33 1.29 -7.26 -7.77
CA GLU A 33 1.60 -7.74 -6.42
C GLU A 33 1.20 -6.71 -5.36
N LEU A 34 1.46 -5.43 -5.60
CA LEU A 34 1.05 -4.35 -4.69
C LEU A 34 -0.46 -4.32 -4.50
N THR A 35 -1.23 -4.45 -5.58
CA THR A 35 -2.70 -4.50 -5.49
C THR A 35 -3.12 -5.63 -4.55
N ASP A 36 -2.55 -6.81 -4.76
CA ASP A 36 -2.78 -8.01 -3.96
C ASP A 36 -2.39 -7.84 -2.48
N LEU A 37 -1.28 -7.13 -2.20
CA LEU A 37 -0.83 -6.84 -0.84
C LEU A 37 -1.80 -5.89 -0.14
N VAL A 38 -2.24 -4.82 -0.82
CA VAL A 38 -3.11 -3.79 -0.24
C VAL A 38 -4.50 -4.34 0.08
N ILE A 39 -5.13 -5.09 -0.83
CA ILE A 39 -6.47 -5.66 -0.60
C ILE A 39 -6.46 -6.71 0.53
N LYS A 40 -5.31 -7.30 0.84
CA LYS A 40 -5.11 -8.28 1.93
C LYS A 40 -4.74 -7.61 3.26
N LEU A 41 -4.51 -6.30 3.30
CA LEU A 41 -4.18 -5.61 4.53
C LEU A 41 -5.34 -5.67 5.54
N PRO A 42 -5.07 -5.93 6.82
CA PRO A 42 -6.06 -5.74 7.87
C PRO A 42 -6.52 -4.28 7.89
N GLY A 43 -7.83 -4.07 7.71
CA GLY A 43 -8.44 -2.74 7.67
C GLY A 43 -8.70 -2.18 6.28
N PHE A 44 -8.32 -2.85 5.19
CA PHE A 44 -8.75 -2.45 3.85
C PHE A 44 -10.29 -2.44 3.75
N ALA A 45 -10.85 -1.30 3.37
CA ALA A 45 -12.29 -1.01 3.46
C ALA A 45 -12.84 -0.32 2.21
N ASP A 46 -12.13 -0.43 1.08
CA ASP A 46 -12.50 0.20 -0.18
C ASP A 46 -12.88 -0.82 -1.27
N ASP A 47 -13.39 -0.34 -2.40
CA ASP A 47 -13.68 -1.16 -3.56
C ASP A 47 -12.39 -1.47 -4.34
N GLU A 48 -12.07 -2.75 -4.49
CA GLU A 48 -10.92 -3.24 -5.26
C GLU A 48 -10.94 -2.76 -6.72
N ALA A 49 -12.13 -2.49 -7.28
CA ALA A 49 -12.28 -2.01 -8.65
C ALA A 49 -11.91 -0.52 -8.85
N LEU A 50 -11.71 0.25 -7.77
CA LEU A 50 -11.30 1.65 -7.86
C LEU A 50 -9.80 1.83 -8.09
N VAL A 51 -9.01 0.78 -7.89
CA VAL A 51 -7.56 0.82 -8.08
C VAL A 51 -7.20 1.15 -9.53
N ASN A 52 -6.17 1.96 -9.69
CA ASN A 52 -5.56 2.25 -10.98
C ASN A 52 -4.05 2.42 -10.81
N GLU A 53 -3.31 2.44 -11.92
CA GLU A 53 -1.84 2.54 -11.90
C GLU A 53 -1.35 3.78 -11.14
N GLN A 54 -2.05 4.92 -11.21
CA GLN A 54 -1.62 6.15 -10.53
C GLN A 54 -1.67 6.00 -9.02
N ILE A 55 -2.76 5.41 -8.48
CA ILE A 55 -2.89 5.13 -7.04
C ILE A 55 -1.75 4.23 -6.56
N LEU A 56 -1.47 3.16 -7.31
CA LEU A 56 -0.43 2.20 -6.96
C LEU A 56 0.96 2.85 -6.99
N LEU A 57 1.24 3.66 -8.00
CA LEU A 57 2.50 4.41 -8.08
C LEU A 57 2.64 5.42 -6.93
N ASP A 58 1.56 6.08 -6.52
CA ASP A 58 1.56 6.99 -5.38
C ASP A 58 1.84 6.24 -4.06
N ILE A 59 1.30 5.03 -3.89
CA ILE A 59 1.60 4.15 -2.75
C ILE A 59 3.08 3.72 -2.75
N ILE A 60 3.61 3.25 -3.89
CA ILE A 60 5.03 2.86 -4.01
C ILE A 60 5.93 4.06 -3.67
N LYS A 61 5.61 5.24 -4.20
CA LYS A 61 6.38 6.45 -3.95
C LYS A 61 6.41 6.80 -2.46
N VAL A 62 5.26 6.81 -1.78
CA VAL A 62 5.19 7.12 -0.35
C VAL A 62 5.90 6.05 0.48
N TRP A 63 5.78 4.76 0.12
CA TRP A 63 6.52 3.70 0.77
C TRP A 63 8.04 3.89 0.63
N TYR A 64 8.52 4.16 -0.58
CA TYR A 64 9.94 4.45 -0.81
C TYR A 64 10.43 5.67 -0.01
N GLU A 65 9.64 6.73 0.07
CA GLU A 65 9.95 7.90 0.91
C GLU A 65 10.08 7.49 2.39
N GLU A 66 9.12 6.76 2.95
CA GLU A 66 9.16 6.31 4.36
C GLU A 66 10.29 5.32 4.69
N GLU A 67 10.76 4.52 3.73
CA GLU A 67 11.89 3.60 3.95
C GLU A 67 13.24 4.32 3.94
N THR A 68 13.33 5.47 3.27
CA THR A 68 14.57 6.23 3.11
C THR A 68 14.73 7.40 4.08
N GLU A 69 13.70 7.72 4.88
CA GLU A 69 13.76 8.70 5.99
C GLU A 69 14.49 8.18 7.23
#